data_AF-A0A3S1BY67-F1
#
_entry.id   AF-A0A3S1BY67-F1
#
_cell.length_a   1.000
_cell.length_b   1.000
_cell.length_c   1.000
_cell.angle_alpha   90.00
_cell.angle_beta   90.00
_cell.angle_gamma   90.00
#
_symmetry.space_group_name_H-M   'P 1'
#
loop_
_entity.id
_entity.type
_entity.pdbx_description
1 polymer ?
#
loop_
_entity_poly.entity_id
_entity_poly.type
_entity_poly.pdbx_seq_one_letter_code
_entity_poly.pdbx_strand_id
1 'polypeptide(L)' 'MREYRCTRNALYQHDCAGRNDLRERQGHYIWARNEEEAWQKMAVRYPEETTAGFTVEEWQGGDVKVVEVKRDKDGNVIEE' A
#
# COMPACT_ATOMS: atom_id res chain seq x y z
N MET A 1 3.56 4.15 -16.85
CA MET A 1 3.54 4.01 -15.38
C MET A 1 3.07 2.61 -15.06
N ARG A 2 3.56 2.04 -13.97
CA ARG A 2 3.22 0.70 -13.48
C ARG A 2 2.75 0.82 -12.04
N GLU A 3 1.99 -0.16 -11.57
CA GLU A 3 1.63 -0.25 -10.17
C GLU A 3 2.69 -1.05 -9.41
N TYR A 4 3.03 -0.58 -8.22
CA TYR A 4 3.98 -1.22 -7.33
C TYR A 4 3.33 -1.44 -5.98
N ARG A 5 3.44 -2.65 -5.43
CA ARG A 5 3.13 -2.94 -4.03
C ARG A 5 4.36 -2.60 -3.19
N CYS A 6 4.25 -1.59 -2.36
CA CYS A 6 5.29 -1.15 -1.45
C CYS A 6 4.99 -1.55 -0.01
N THR A 7 5.86 -2.33 0.62
CA THR A 7 5.67 -2.84 1.98
C THR A 7 6.65 -2.15 2.93
N ARG A 8 6.14 -1.67 4.07
CA ARG A 8 6.97 -1.09 5.15
C ARG A 8 7.83 -2.19 5.78
N ASN A 9 9.14 -1.95 5.90
CA ASN A 9 10.05 -2.92 6.52
C ASN A 9 10.11 -2.79 8.04
N ALA A 10 9.71 -1.66 8.61
CA ALA A 10 9.59 -1.51 10.06
C ALA A 10 8.61 -2.55 10.65
N LEU A 11 8.95 -3.08 11.83
CA LEU A 11 8.13 -4.08 12.51
C LEU A 11 6.76 -3.47 12.87
N TYR A 12 5.69 -4.25 12.69
CA TYR A 12 4.39 -3.86 13.25
C TYR A 12 4.51 -3.81 14.78
N GLN A 13 3.88 -2.80 15.37
CA GLN A 13 3.89 -2.61 16.83
C GLN A 13 3.03 -3.67 17.54
N HIS A 14 2.03 -4.21 16.83
CA HIS A 14 1.13 -5.22 17.35
C HIS A 14 1.70 -6.63 17.13
N ASP A 15 1.38 -7.53 18.04
CA ASP A 15 1.72 -8.94 17.91
C ASP A 15 0.76 -9.63 16.93
N CYS A 16 1.17 -9.65 15.67
CA CYS A 16 0.43 -10.26 14.58
C CYS A 16 1.40 -10.96 13.62
N ALA A 17 0.89 -11.83 12.75
CA ALA A 17 1.71 -12.62 11.83
C ALA A 17 2.62 -11.73 10.93
N GLY A 18 2.06 -10.60 10.45
CA GLY A 18 2.79 -9.57 9.72
C GLY A 18 3.86 -8.79 10.52
N ARG A 19 4.02 -9.05 11.83
CA ARG A 19 5.11 -8.45 12.62
C ARG A 19 6.47 -8.87 12.09
N ASN A 20 6.64 -10.16 11.79
CA ASN A 20 7.92 -10.72 11.38
C ASN A 20 7.97 -11.16 9.91
N ASP A 21 6.83 -11.52 9.29
CA ASP A 21 6.79 -11.90 7.86
C ASP A 21 6.29 -10.75 6.98
N LEU A 22 7.14 -10.28 6.07
CA LEU A 22 6.80 -9.21 5.11
C LEU A 22 5.66 -9.62 4.15
N ARG A 23 5.49 -10.91 3.86
CA ARG A 23 4.45 -11.40 2.94
C ARG A 23 3.04 -11.19 3.49
N GLU A 24 2.92 -11.24 4.81
CA GLU A 24 1.66 -11.04 5.54
C GLU A 24 1.38 -9.57 5.87
N ARG A 25 2.30 -8.66 5.52
CA ARG A 25 2.09 -7.23 5.70
C ARG A 25 1.20 -6.66 4.61
N GLN A 26 0.40 -5.68 5.01
CA GLN A 26 -0.40 -4.91 4.07
C GLN A 26 0.54 -4.03 3.24
N GLY A 27 0.50 -4.21 1.91
CA GLY A 27 1.26 -3.37 0.99
C GLY A 27 0.50 -2.09 0.63
N HIS A 28 1.24 -1.05 0.29
CA HIS A 28 0.74 0.18 -0.30
C HIS A 28 0.88 0.12 -1.82
N TYR A 29 -0.24 0.21 -2.53
CA TYR A 29 -0.24 0.19 -3.99
C TYR A 29 0.02 1.62 -4.52
N ILE A 30 1.12 1.78 -5.27
CA ILE A 30 1.60 3.07 -5.76
C ILE A 30 1.83 3.00 -7.26
N TRP A 31 1.26 3.96 -7.99
CA TRP A 31 1.58 4.18 -9.38
C TRP A 31 2.88 4.99 -9.52
N ALA A 32 3.87 4.43 -10.22
CA ALA A 32 5.17 5.05 -10.43
C ALA A 32 5.76 4.69 -11.81
N ARG A 33 6.81 5.38 -12.24
CA ARG A 33 7.54 5.04 -13.48
C ARG A 33 8.49 3.88 -13.28
N ASN A 34 9.05 3.74 -12.08
CA ASN A 34 9.98 2.69 -11.67
C ASN A 34 9.90 2.48 -10.13
N GLU A 35 10.66 1.51 -9.64
CA GLU A 35 10.77 1.13 -8.23
C GLU A 35 11.29 2.26 -7.35
N GLU A 36 12.25 3.05 -7.85
CA GLU A 36 12.86 4.16 -7.12
C GLU A 36 11.84 5.29 -6.86
N GLU A 37 11.04 5.66 -7.86
CA GLU A 37 9.98 6.65 -7.69
C GLU A 37 8.89 6.13 -6.71
N ALA A 38 8.55 4.84 -6.77
CA ALA A 38 7.61 4.24 -5.83
C ALA A 38 8.15 4.30 -4.39
N TRP A 39 9.44 4.00 -4.21
CA TRP A 39 10.14 4.11 -2.93
C TRP A 39 10.19 5.55 -2.42
N GLN A 40 10.50 6.53 -3.27
CA GLN A 40 10.53 7.94 -2.88
C GLN A 40 9.15 8.43 -2.41
N LYS A 41 8.07 8.01 -3.08
CA LYS A 41 6.70 8.30 -2.65
C LYS A 41 6.40 7.71 -1.27
N MET A 42 6.91 6.50 -0.97
CA MET A 42 6.83 5.92 0.36
C MET A 42 7.63 6.70 1.39
N ALA A 43 8.86 7.11 1.07
CA ALA A 43 9.72 7.87 1.98
C ALA A 43 9.12 9.24 2.34
N VAL A 44 8.45 9.91 1.39
CA VAL A 44 7.70 11.15 1.68
C VAL A 44 6.52 10.88 2.61
N ARG A 45 5.83 9.75 2.44
CA ARG A 45 4.66 9.38 3.24
C ARG A 45 5.02 8.88 4.64
N TYR A 46 6.14 8.18 4.79
CA TYR A 46 6.63 7.55 6.01
C TYR A 46 8.09 7.92 6.29
N PRO A 47 8.40 9.22 6.53
CA PRO A 47 9.77 9.69 6.65
C PRO A 47 10.54 9.04 7.79
N GLU A 48 9.86 8.74 8.90
CA GLU A 48 10.43 8.11 10.10
C GLU A 48 10.86 6.65 9.87
N GLU A 49 10.38 6.02 8.79
CA GLU A 49 10.63 4.62 8.48
C GLU A 49 11.62 4.43 7.35
N THR A 50 12.11 5.52 6.77
CA THR A 50 13.10 5.52 5.69
C THR A 50 14.36 4.72 6.06
N THR A 51 14.77 4.76 7.34
CA THR A 51 15.91 4.00 7.85
C THR A 51 15.68 2.49 7.83
N ALA A 52 14.46 2.03 8.12
CA ALA A 52 14.09 0.61 7.97
C ALA A 52 13.87 0.25 6.48
N GLY A 53 13.49 1.24 5.68
CA GLY A 53 13.29 1.12 4.24
C GLY A 53 11.92 0.53 3.87
N PHE A 54 11.74 0.36 2.56
CA PHE A 54 10.53 -0.19 1.97
C PHE A 54 10.91 -1.26 0.96
N THR A 55 10.21 -2.38 0.99
CA THR A 55 10.26 -3.39 -0.07
C THR A 55 9.32 -2.96 -1.18
N VAL A 56 9.79 -2.94 -2.42
CA VAL A 56 9.01 -2.52 -3.60
C VAL A 56 8.93 -3.69 -4.57
N GLU A 57 7.71 -4.10 -4.90
CA GLU A 57 7.43 -5.19 -5.82
C GLU A 57 6.55 -4.65 -6.96
N GLU A 58 6.94 -4.89 -8.21
CA GLU A 58 6.06 -4.59 -9.35
C GLU A 58 4.79 -5.44 -9.21
N TRP A 59 3.64 -4.78 -9.21
CA TRP A 59 2.36 -5.44 -9.07
C TRP A 59 1.70 -5.56 -10.44
N GLN A 60 1.68 -6.79 -10.96
CA GLN A 60 0.87 -7.14 -12.12
C GLN A 60 -0.52 -7.55 -11.64
N GLY A 61 -1.28 -6.57 -11.12
CA GLY A 61 -2.67 -6.78 -10.76
C GLY A 61 -3.44 -7.32 -11.97
N GLY A 62 -4.18 -8.41 -11.78
CA GLY A 62 -5.21 -8.81 -12.75
C GLY A 62 -6.32 -7.74 -12.84
N ASP A 63 -7.34 -7.95 -13.67
CA ASP A 63 -8.51 -7.06 -13.77
C ASP A 63 -9.23 -6.88 -12.41
N VAL A 64 -8.76 -5.92 -11.62
CA VAL A 64 -9.37 -5.52 -10.35
C VAL A 64 -10.35 -4.39 -10.65
N LYS A 65 -11.64 -4.70 -10.58
CA LYS A 65 -12.70 -3.69 -10.65
C LYS A 65 -12.72 -2.90 -9.35
N VAL A 66 -12.12 -1.71 -9.34
CA VAL A 66 -12.26 -0.76 -8.24
C VAL A 66 -13.66 -0.16 -8.31
N VAL A 67 -14.48 -0.40 -7.28
CA VAL A 67 -15.81 0.19 -7.14
C VAL A 67 -15.77 1.18 -6.00
N GLU A 68 -15.93 2.47 -6.31
CA GLU A 68 -16.16 3.48 -5.28
C GLU A 68 -17.61 3.37 -4.80
N VAL A 69 -17.80 2.92 -3.56
CA VAL A 69 -19.14 2.86 -2.93
C VAL A 69 -19.34 4.15 -2.14
N LYS A 70 -20.05 5.11 -2.73
CA LYS A 70 -20.50 6.30 -2.00
C LYS A 70 -21.58 5.89 -1.01
N ARG A 71 -21.45 6.37 0.24
CA ARG A 71 -22.44 6.14 1.30
C ARG A 71 -22.94 7.46 1.86
N ASP A 72 -24.22 7.51 2.23
CA ASP A 72 -24.80 8.66 2.92
C ASP A 72 -24.50 8.62 4.44
N LYS A 73 -24.99 9.61 5.19
CA LYS A 73 -24.73 9.77 6.63
C LYS A 73 -25.29 8.64 7.48
N ASP A 74 -26.33 7.97 7.00
CA ASP A 74 -26.96 6.81 7.61
C ASP A 74 -26.38 5.47 7.10
N GLY A 75 -25.37 5.53 6.22
CA GLY A 75 -24.60 4.38 5.77
C GLY A 75 -25.22 3.59 4.61
N ASN A 76 -26.27 4.11 3.95
CA ASN A 76 -26.84 3.48 2.76
C ASN A 76 -25.99 3.79 1.53
N VAL A 77 -26.04 2.89 0.55
CA VAL A 77 -25.35 3.08 -0.74
C VAL A 77 -26.10 4.15 -1.52
N ILE A 78 -25.37 5.17 -1.98
CA ILE A 78 -25.89 6.17 -2.92
C ILE A 78 -25.71 5.57 -4.31
N GLU A 79 -26.78 5.01 -4.86
CA GLU A 79 -26.84 4.63 -6.28
C GLU A 79 -27.09 5.90 -7.11
N GLU A 80 -26.25 6.14 -8.11
CA GLU A 80 -26.41 7.25 -9.08
C GLU A 80 -27.23 6.79 -10.29
#